data_AF-X1SWF9-F1
#
_entry.id   AF-X1SWF9-F1
#
_cell.length_a   1.000
_cell.length_b   1.000
_cell.length_c   1.000
_cell.angle_alpha   90.00
_cell.angle_beta   90.00
_cell.angle_gamma   90.00
#
_symmetry.space_group_name_H-M   'P 1'
#
loop_
_entity.id
_entity.type
_entity.pdbx_description
1 polymer ?
#
loop_
_entity_poly.entity_id
_entity_poly.type
_entity_poly.pdbx_seq_one_letter_code
_entity_poly.pdbx_strand_id
1 'polypeptide(L)'
;MRTIDEPRLRDIYKAQGYWEEDLEDYVMWTKVYVDFPDLMARYKNGWINLEDVKTQLVTVDGMKEERFEELLQTKIKTVQEERLTETTALTRALIIKGAKAVPPKLTRAETIELLMLKNYDKWEAEYIYDIEVTGAASPETPMEFRQMVESYRHAVGLEFKEVPPELLEADKKRSDLRLKLADARLRKAPEVAQLQADLEIAEVAFQNMKTGYGL
;
A
#
# COMPACT_ATOMS: atom_id res chain seq x y z
N MET A 1 25.81 23.35 4.59
CA MET A 1 26.50 24.55 5.12
C MET A 1 27.55 24.26 6.19
N ARG A 2 27.86 22.99 6.54
CA ARG A 2 28.93 22.60 7.50
C ARG A 2 30.38 22.91 7.05
N THR A 3 30.57 23.87 6.15
CA THR A 3 31.88 24.27 5.63
C THR A 3 32.51 25.42 6.41
N ILE A 4 31.78 26.02 7.35
CA ILE A 4 32.28 27.06 8.26
C ILE A 4 32.14 26.56 9.70
N ASP A 5 33.15 26.80 10.51
CA ASP A 5 33.14 26.48 11.94
C ASP A 5 32.45 27.59 12.75
N GLU A 6 32.13 27.30 14.03
CA GLU A 6 31.45 28.28 14.86
C GLU A 6 32.26 29.57 15.11
N PRO A 7 33.58 29.55 15.31
CA PRO A 7 34.36 30.78 15.43
C PRO A 7 34.20 31.67 14.19
N ARG A 8 34.30 31.09 12.98
CA ARG A 8 34.10 31.83 11.75
C ARG A 8 32.68 32.36 11.61
N LEU A 9 31.68 31.58 12.04
CA LEU A 9 30.28 31.99 12.05
C LEU A 9 30.03 33.17 13.00
N ARG A 10 30.63 33.15 14.21
CA ARG A 10 30.59 34.28 15.16
C ARG A 10 31.19 35.54 14.55
N ASP A 11 32.33 35.43 13.87
CA ASP A 11 32.96 36.57 13.21
C ASP A 11 32.07 37.18 12.11
N ILE A 12 31.37 36.32 11.34
CA ILE A 12 30.43 36.76 10.31
C ILE A 12 29.26 37.52 10.94
N TYR A 13 28.66 37.00 12.00
CA TYR A 13 27.52 37.65 12.65
C TYR A 13 27.91 38.94 13.39
N LYS A 14 29.08 38.99 14.03
CA LYS A 14 29.63 40.25 14.56
C LYS A 14 29.82 41.30 13.48
N ALA A 15 30.37 40.91 12.32
CA ALA A 15 30.53 41.82 11.19
C ALA A 15 29.18 42.31 10.62
N GLN A 16 28.10 41.56 10.82
CA GLN A 16 26.73 41.94 10.47
C GLN A 16 26.03 42.79 11.56
N GLY A 17 26.68 43.00 12.70
CA GLY A 17 26.17 43.84 13.79
C GLY A 17 25.44 43.09 14.91
N TYR A 18 25.50 41.75 14.95
CA TYR A 18 24.97 40.97 16.06
C TYR A 18 26.01 40.87 17.19
N TRP A 19 25.55 41.06 18.42
CA TRP A 19 26.40 41.07 19.61
C TRP A 19 25.71 40.31 20.76
N GLU A 20 26.51 39.93 21.76
CA GLU A 20 26.02 39.35 23.02
C GLU A 20 24.99 38.22 22.81
N GLU A 21 23.79 38.34 23.38
CA GLU A 21 22.73 37.33 23.31
C GLU A 21 22.27 37.09 21.87
N ASP A 22 22.06 38.15 21.09
CA ASP A 22 21.65 38.03 19.69
C ASP A 22 22.68 37.25 18.87
N LEU A 23 23.97 37.47 19.11
CA LEU A 23 25.03 36.74 18.43
C LEU A 23 24.93 35.23 18.68
N GLU A 24 24.80 34.83 19.95
CA GLU A 24 24.75 33.42 20.32
C GLU A 24 23.44 32.76 19.85
N ASP A 25 22.32 33.48 19.87
CA ASP A 25 21.05 33.01 19.33
C ASP A 25 21.11 32.75 17.82
N TYR A 26 21.72 33.65 17.04
CA TYR A 26 21.88 33.46 15.60
C TYR A 26 22.87 32.33 15.25
N VAL A 27 23.93 32.17 16.04
CA VAL A 27 24.87 31.05 15.88
C VAL A 27 24.15 29.73 16.13
N MET A 28 23.41 29.62 17.24
CA MET A 28 22.61 28.42 17.57
C MET A 28 21.57 28.13 16.50
N TRP A 29 20.80 29.13 16.09
CA TRP A 29 19.77 29.00 15.04
C TRP A 29 20.38 28.44 13.76
N THR A 30 21.54 28.96 13.35
CA THR A 30 22.20 28.51 12.12
C THR A 30 22.66 27.08 12.21
N LYS A 31 23.30 26.67 13.32
CA LYS A 31 23.72 25.28 13.53
C LYS A 31 22.54 24.32 13.40
N VAL A 32 21.48 24.60 14.16
CA VAL A 32 20.25 23.83 14.17
C VAL A 32 19.65 23.69 12.78
N TYR A 33 19.43 24.80 12.07
CA TYR A 33 18.75 24.77 10.78
C TYR A 33 19.61 24.19 9.65
N VAL A 34 20.93 24.19 9.82
CA VAL A 34 21.87 23.54 8.89
C VAL A 34 21.94 22.04 9.13
N ASP A 35 21.94 21.60 10.39
CA ASP A 35 22.11 20.20 10.77
C ASP A 35 20.80 19.40 10.71
N PHE A 36 19.68 20.04 11.05
CA PHE A 36 18.37 19.40 11.10
C PHE A 36 17.98 18.67 9.80
N PRO A 37 18.11 19.24 8.58
CA PRO A 37 17.75 18.54 7.35
C PRO A 37 18.56 17.27 7.10
N ASP A 38 19.87 17.29 7.40
CA ASP A 38 20.75 16.14 7.21
C ASP A 38 20.45 15.04 8.24
N LEU A 39 20.27 15.42 9.51
CA LEU A 39 19.87 14.50 10.57
C LEU A 39 18.53 13.82 10.25
N MET A 40 17.55 14.59 9.80
CA MET A 40 16.25 14.04 9.40
C MET A 40 16.35 13.13 8.18
N ALA A 41 17.24 13.42 7.22
CA ALA A 41 17.48 12.53 6.08
C ALA A 41 18.11 11.19 6.53
N ARG A 42 19.10 11.23 7.43
CA ARG A 42 19.72 10.03 8.01
C ARG A 42 18.73 9.21 8.83
N TYR A 43 17.88 9.87 9.62
CA TYR A 43 16.80 9.23 10.36
C TYR A 43 15.80 8.52 9.43
N LYS A 44 15.31 9.22 8.39
CA LYS A 44 14.40 8.65 7.38
C LYS A 44 15.01 7.48 6.61
N ASN A 45 16.33 7.48 6.43
CA ASN A 45 17.07 6.38 5.78
C ASN A 45 17.43 5.25 6.77
N GLY A 46 17.07 5.35 8.04
CA GLY A 46 17.33 4.34 9.07
C GLY A 46 18.80 4.25 9.51
N TRP A 47 19.61 5.28 9.24
CA TRP A 47 21.04 5.29 9.61
C TRP A 47 21.27 5.75 11.05
N ILE A 48 20.34 6.52 11.60
CA ILE A 48 20.32 6.97 13.00
C ILE A 48 18.88 6.86 13.53
N ASN A 49 18.73 6.74 14.84
CA ASN A 49 17.42 6.74 15.48
C ASN A 49 17.00 8.18 15.89
N LEU A 50 15.77 8.35 16.38
CA LEU A 50 15.27 9.67 16.77
C LEU A 50 16.01 10.24 18.00
N GLU A 51 16.47 9.39 18.91
CA GLU A 51 17.24 9.78 20.09
C GLU A 51 18.62 10.35 19.70
N ASP A 52 19.23 9.83 18.64
CA ASP A 52 20.48 10.37 18.07
C ASP A 52 20.26 11.78 17.51
N VAL A 53 19.11 12.01 16.86
CA VAL A 53 18.71 13.34 16.38
C VAL A 53 18.51 14.30 17.54
N LYS A 54 17.80 13.86 18.60
CA LYS A 54 17.58 14.64 19.82
C LYS A 54 18.90 14.98 20.50
N THR A 55 19.77 14.01 20.68
CA THR A 55 21.10 14.18 21.30
C THR A 55 21.93 15.21 20.54
N GLN A 56 21.98 15.10 19.20
CA GLN A 56 22.73 16.07 18.41
C GLN A 56 22.15 17.49 18.56
N LEU A 57 20.83 17.67 18.42
CA LEU A 57 20.24 19.00 18.42
C LEU A 57 20.20 19.65 19.81
N VAL A 58 19.83 18.89 20.83
CA VAL A 58 19.65 19.41 22.20
C VAL A 58 20.97 19.43 22.94
N THR A 59 21.71 18.33 22.95
CA THR A 59 22.93 18.19 23.76
C THR A 59 24.16 18.80 23.07
N VAL A 60 24.32 18.59 21.77
CA VAL A 60 25.53 19.05 21.03
C VAL A 60 25.33 20.45 20.47
N ASP A 61 24.18 20.73 19.85
CA ASP A 61 23.92 22.03 19.23
C ASP A 61 23.33 23.06 20.19
N GLY A 62 22.89 22.63 21.38
CA GLY A 62 22.43 23.50 22.46
C GLY A 62 20.98 23.96 22.32
N MET A 63 20.19 23.33 21.44
CA MET A 63 18.77 23.64 21.30
C MET A 63 18.01 23.33 22.61
N LYS A 64 17.09 24.21 22.99
CA LYS A 64 16.13 23.90 24.06
C LYS A 64 15.26 22.71 23.68
N GLU A 65 15.06 21.79 24.62
CA GLU A 65 14.27 20.57 24.40
C GLU A 65 12.83 20.88 23.93
N GLU A 66 12.18 21.88 24.51
CA GLU A 66 10.84 22.34 24.07
C GLU A 66 10.80 22.69 22.59
N ARG A 67 11.86 23.33 22.08
CA ARG A 67 11.98 23.69 20.66
C ARG A 67 12.20 22.47 19.77
N PHE A 68 12.88 21.45 20.27
CA PHE A 68 13.03 20.18 19.56
C PHE A 68 11.66 19.52 19.37
N GLU A 69 10.84 19.47 20.42
CA GLU A 69 9.47 18.93 20.35
C GLU A 69 8.58 19.71 19.36
N GLU A 70 8.65 21.05 19.36
CA GLU A 70 7.96 21.87 18.35
C GLU A 70 8.41 21.58 16.91
N LEU A 71 9.73 21.42 16.69
CA LEU A 71 10.27 21.06 15.38
C LEU A 71 9.82 19.67 14.97
N LEU A 72 9.77 18.73 15.90
CA LEU A 72 9.26 17.38 15.68
C LEU A 72 7.81 17.46 15.20
N GLN A 73 6.93 18.13 15.95
CA GLN A 73 5.50 18.25 15.61
C GLN A 73 5.26 18.93 14.26
N THR A 74 6.06 19.94 13.91
CA THR A 74 5.86 20.73 12.68
C THR A 74 6.50 20.12 11.43
N LYS A 75 7.56 19.32 11.59
CA LYS A 75 8.36 18.79 10.47
C LYS A 75 8.25 17.29 10.28
N ILE A 76 7.95 16.56 11.34
CA ILE A 76 7.49 15.18 11.28
C ILE A 76 5.97 15.28 11.16
N LYS A 77 5.43 15.06 9.95
CA LYS A 77 4.04 14.61 9.85
C LYS A 77 3.89 13.47 10.84
N THR A 78 2.74 13.35 11.51
CA THR A 78 2.37 12.19 12.32
C THR A 78 2.37 10.92 11.44
N VAL A 79 3.55 10.50 10.99
CA VAL A 79 3.83 9.22 10.41
C VAL A 79 3.87 8.35 11.64
N GLN A 80 2.88 7.48 11.75
CA GLN A 80 2.88 6.39 12.71
C GLN A 80 4.10 5.52 12.42
N GLU A 81 5.27 5.91 12.92
CA GLU A 81 6.47 5.10 12.88
C GLU A 81 7.01 4.97 14.30
N GLU A 82 6.27 4.18 15.06
CA GLU A 82 6.83 3.32 16.08
C GLU A 82 6.12 1.97 16.03
N ARG A 83 6.67 1.01 15.28
CA ARG A 83 6.75 -0.42 15.66
C ARG A 83 7.99 -1.07 15.04
N LEU A 84 9.10 -0.95 15.77
CA LEU A 84 10.11 -1.98 16.07
C LEU A 84 10.18 -3.23 15.15
N THR A 85 11.16 -3.22 14.25
CA THR A 85 12.21 -4.23 14.01
C THR A 85 11.96 -5.76 14.01
N GLU A 86 10.73 -6.28 14.02
CA GLU A 86 10.48 -7.71 13.72
C GLU A 86 9.45 -7.95 12.61
N THR A 87 8.56 -7.01 12.32
CA THR A 87 7.56 -7.14 11.25
C THR A 87 8.08 -6.76 9.85
N THR A 88 9.34 -6.31 9.74
CA THR A 88 10.00 -5.99 8.47
C THR A 88 10.50 -7.20 7.68
N ALA A 89 10.56 -8.40 8.28
CA ALA A 89 11.10 -9.57 7.57
C ALA A 89 10.27 -9.96 6.33
N LEU A 90 8.95 -9.75 6.38
CA LEU A 90 8.07 -10.07 5.27
C LEU A 90 7.73 -8.80 4.47
N THR A 91 8.25 -8.74 3.24
CA THR A 91 7.81 -7.78 2.22
C THR A 91 6.43 -8.18 1.69
N ARG A 92 5.65 -7.25 1.13
CA ARG A 92 4.37 -7.57 0.44
C ARG A 92 4.54 -8.77 -0.50
N ALA A 93 5.63 -8.78 -1.28
CA ALA A 93 5.94 -9.87 -2.20
C ALA A 93 6.14 -11.24 -1.49
N LEU A 94 6.82 -11.28 -0.33
CA LEU A 94 7.00 -12.51 0.44
C LEU A 94 5.69 -13.00 1.07
N ILE A 95 4.86 -12.08 1.57
CA ILE A 95 3.53 -12.40 2.11
C ILE A 95 2.67 -13.03 1.00
N ILE A 96 2.56 -12.36 -0.15
CA ILE A 96 1.80 -12.87 -1.31
C ILE A 96 2.36 -14.20 -1.82
N LYS A 97 3.69 -14.38 -1.84
CA LYS A 97 4.32 -15.64 -2.22
C LYS A 97 3.99 -16.78 -1.25
N GLY A 98 3.86 -16.50 0.04
CA GLY A 98 3.39 -17.46 1.05
C GLY A 98 1.94 -17.88 0.84
N ALA A 99 1.07 -16.92 0.50
CA ALA A 99 -0.34 -17.16 0.19
C ALA A 99 -0.53 -17.96 -1.11
N LYS A 100 0.28 -17.70 -2.15
CA LYS A 100 0.26 -18.39 -3.45
C LYS A 100 0.94 -19.77 -3.46
N ALA A 101 1.64 -20.15 -2.40
CA ALA A 101 2.35 -21.43 -2.36
C ALA A 101 1.36 -22.61 -2.51
N VAL A 102 1.82 -23.74 -3.02
CA VAL A 102 1.02 -24.98 -3.09
C VAL A 102 1.77 -26.08 -2.33
N PRO A 103 1.30 -26.50 -1.14
CA PRO A 103 0.13 -25.97 -0.43
C PRO A 103 0.36 -24.53 0.11
N PRO A 104 -0.73 -23.75 0.35
CA PRO A 104 -0.61 -22.40 0.90
C PRO A 104 0.09 -22.42 2.25
N LYS A 105 1.06 -21.52 2.43
CA LYS A 105 1.77 -21.34 3.71
C LYS A 105 1.09 -20.32 4.61
N LEU A 106 0.23 -19.49 4.03
CA LEU A 106 -0.58 -18.48 4.72
C LEU A 106 -2.03 -18.62 4.24
N THR A 107 -2.96 -18.57 5.18
CA THR A 107 -4.39 -18.47 4.90
C THR A 107 -4.77 -17.05 4.46
N ARG A 108 -6.00 -16.87 3.95
CA ARG A 108 -6.53 -15.54 3.59
C ARG A 108 -6.48 -14.56 4.78
N ALA A 109 -6.93 -15.01 5.96
CA ALA A 109 -6.96 -14.17 7.16
C ALA A 109 -5.55 -13.76 7.60
N GLU A 110 -4.61 -14.70 7.69
CA GLU A 110 -3.22 -14.41 8.04
C GLU A 110 -2.55 -13.49 7.01
N THR A 111 -2.89 -13.64 5.73
CA THR A 111 -2.37 -12.77 4.67
C THR A 111 -2.87 -11.33 4.81
N ILE A 112 -4.16 -11.15 5.08
CA ILE A 112 -4.76 -9.83 5.31
C ILE A 112 -4.15 -9.19 6.56
N GLU A 113 -4.03 -9.92 7.67
CA GLU A 113 -3.41 -9.42 8.90
C GLU A 113 -1.96 -8.99 8.67
N LEU A 114 -1.17 -9.81 7.97
CA LEU A 114 0.23 -9.48 7.64
C LEU A 114 0.33 -8.27 6.72
N LEU A 115 -0.61 -8.09 5.78
CA LEU A 115 -0.68 -6.89 4.95
C LEU A 115 -1.08 -5.66 5.78
N MET A 116 -2.03 -5.78 6.70
CA MET A 116 -2.40 -4.68 7.59
C MET A 116 -1.24 -4.21 8.48
N LEU A 117 -0.37 -5.14 8.90
CA LEU A 117 0.89 -4.82 9.59
C LEU A 117 1.91 -4.06 8.71
N LYS A 118 1.68 -3.95 7.39
CA LYS A 118 2.47 -3.15 6.44
C LYS A 118 1.87 -1.76 6.18
N ASN A 119 0.98 -1.28 7.04
CA ASN A 119 0.25 -0.02 6.90
C ASN A 119 -0.74 0.00 5.71
N TYR A 120 -1.20 -1.17 5.26
CA TYR A 120 -2.40 -1.24 4.44
C TYR A 120 -3.61 -1.20 5.37
N ASP A 121 -4.65 -0.45 5.03
CA ASP A 121 -5.91 -0.63 5.73
C ASP A 121 -6.51 -2.02 5.42
N LYS A 122 -7.53 -2.43 6.19
CA LYS A 122 -8.13 -3.76 6.03
C LYS A 122 -8.64 -3.99 4.60
N TRP A 123 -9.18 -2.96 3.96
CA TRP A 123 -9.75 -3.08 2.64
C TRP A 123 -8.65 -3.12 1.57
N GLU A 124 -7.62 -2.27 1.68
CA GLU A 124 -6.44 -2.33 0.82
C GLU A 124 -5.76 -3.71 0.86
N ALA A 125 -5.67 -4.32 2.05
CA ALA A 125 -5.13 -5.66 2.24
C ALA A 125 -5.98 -6.74 1.56
N GLU A 126 -7.31 -6.65 1.68
CA GLU A 126 -8.26 -7.54 1.00
C GLU A 126 -8.19 -7.39 -0.52
N TYR A 127 -8.14 -6.15 -1.04
CA TYR A 127 -7.98 -5.87 -2.46
C TYR A 127 -6.66 -6.41 -3.03
N ILE A 128 -5.56 -6.22 -2.30
CA ILE A 128 -4.25 -6.76 -2.67
C ILE A 128 -4.30 -8.30 -2.71
N TYR A 129 -4.96 -8.94 -1.74
CA TYR A 129 -5.14 -10.39 -1.75
C TYR A 129 -5.96 -10.84 -2.97
N ASP A 130 -7.07 -10.17 -3.24
CA ASP A 130 -7.99 -10.56 -4.31
C ASP A 130 -7.37 -10.36 -5.70
N ILE A 131 -6.53 -9.35 -5.91
CA ILE A 131 -5.80 -9.18 -7.16
C ILE A 131 -4.62 -10.14 -7.27
N GLU A 132 -3.79 -10.17 -6.23
CA GLU A 132 -2.52 -10.85 -6.36
C GLU A 132 -2.74 -12.34 -6.18
N VAL A 133 -3.36 -12.78 -5.08
CA VAL A 133 -3.50 -14.19 -4.71
C VAL A 133 -4.66 -14.85 -5.46
N THR A 134 -5.84 -14.23 -5.46
CA THR A 134 -7.03 -14.76 -6.16
C THR A 134 -6.98 -14.46 -7.67
N GLY A 135 -6.55 -13.26 -8.04
CA GLY A 135 -6.46 -12.73 -9.40
C GLY A 135 -5.17 -13.09 -10.16
N ALA A 136 -4.50 -14.18 -9.75
CA ALA A 136 -3.44 -14.77 -10.57
C ALA A 136 -3.95 -15.26 -11.96
N ALA A 137 -5.27 -15.26 -12.19
CA ALA A 137 -5.87 -15.24 -13.52
C ALA A 137 -6.38 -13.82 -13.82
N SER A 138 -5.93 -13.24 -14.94
CA SER A 138 -6.62 -12.07 -15.52
C SER A 138 -8.11 -12.39 -15.65
N PRO A 139 -9.04 -11.43 -15.48
CA PRO A 139 -10.46 -11.72 -15.60
C PRO A 139 -10.75 -12.49 -16.90
N GLU A 140 -11.30 -13.69 -16.77
CA GLU A 140 -11.56 -14.61 -17.90
C GLU A 140 -13.01 -14.48 -18.38
N THR A 141 -13.85 -13.85 -17.56
CA THR A 141 -15.28 -13.69 -17.82
C THR A 141 -15.75 -12.24 -17.72
N PRO A 142 -16.78 -11.84 -18.49
CA PRO A 142 -17.36 -10.50 -18.40
C PRO A 142 -17.80 -10.10 -16.98
N MET A 143 -18.26 -11.02 -16.15
CA MET A 143 -18.66 -10.71 -14.78
C MET A 143 -17.48 -10.50 -13.83
N GLU A 144 -16.35 -11.18 -14.02
CA GLU A 144 -15.12 -10.89 -13.28
C GLU A 144 -14.58 -9.49 -13.64
N PHE A 145 -14.66 -9.10 -14.93
CA PHE A 145 -14.36 -7.73 -15.35
C PHE A 145 -15.29 -6.72 -14.67
N ARG A 146 -16.59 -7.03 -14.62
CA ARG A 146 -17.55 -6.16 -13.94
C ARG A 146 -17.28 -6.07 -12.45
N GLN A 147 -16.96 -7.17 -11.78
CA GLN A 147 -16.60 -7.18 -10.36
C GLN A 147 -15.40 -6.27 -10.09
N MET A 148 -14.39 -6.29 -10.95
CA MET A 148 -13.25 -5.39 -10.85
C MET A 148 -13.68 -3.92 -10.99
N VAL A 149 -14.54 -3.59 -11.96
CA VAL A 149 -15.05 -2.22 -12.15
C VAL A 149 -15.91 -1.76 -10.95
N GLU A 150 -16.80 -2.61 -10.45
CA GLU A 150 -17.67 -2.29 -9.30
C GLU A 150 -16.84 -2.14 -8.01
N SER A 151 -15.80 -2.96 -7.82
CA SER A 151 -14.86 -2.81 -6.70
C SER A 151 -14.11 -1.48 -6.75
N TYR A 152 -13.74 -1.02 -7.95
CA TYR A 152 -13.10 0.27 -8.14
C TYR A 152 -14.08 1.40 -7.81
N ARG A 153 -15.31 1.34 -8.34
CA ARG A 153 -16.36 2.34 -8.06
C ARG A 153 -16.63 2.45 -6.57
N HIS A 154 -16.73 1.32 -5.88
CA HIS A 154 -16.86 1.29 -4.43
C HIS A 154 -15.68 1.97 -3.72
N ALA A 155 -14.44 1.67 -4.14
CA ALA A 155 -13.24 2.23 -3.53
C ALA A 155 -13.12 3.76 -3.68
N VAL A 156 -13.65 4.34 -4.76
CA VAL A 156 -13.65 5.79 -4.97
C VAL A 156 -14.93 6.48 -4.49
N GLY A 157 -15.79 5.78 -3.74
CA GLY A 157 -17.02 6.34 -3.17
C GLY A 157 -18.13 6.63 -4.20
N LEU A 158 -18.07 6.01 -5.38
CA LEU A 158 -19.13 6.07 -6.37
C LEU A 158 -20.21 5.01 -6.06
N GLU A 159 -21.42 5.24 -6.56
CA GLU A 159 -22.44 4.20 -6.56
C GLU A 159 -21.92 2.95 -7.29
N PHE A 160 -22.06 1.79 -6.63
CA PHE A 160 -21.61 0.50 -7.13
C PHE A 160 -22.71 -0.55 -6.93
N LYS A 161 -22.60 -1.66 -7.65
CA LYS A 161 -23.44 -2.84 -7.45
C LYS A 161 -22.58 -4.03 -7.08
N GLU A 162 -22.92 -4.70 -5.98
CA GLU A 162 -22.27 -5.93 -5.59
C GLU A 162 -22.55 -7.03 -6.63
N VAL A 163 -21.50 -7.72 -7.07
CA VAL A 163 -21.61 -8.86 -7.98
C VAL A 163 -21.56 -10.13 -7.12
N PRO A 164 -22.67 -10.89 -7.03
CA PRO A 164 -22.73 -12.06 -6.16
C PRO A 164 -21.78 -13.18 -6.62
N PRO A 165 -21.19 -13.97 -5.69
CA PRO A 165 -20.31 -15.09 -6.02
C PRO A 165 -20.93 -16.12 -6.96
N GLU A 166 -22.20 -16.49 -6.74
CA GLU A 166 -22.91 -17.44 -7.60
C GLU A 166 -23.08 -16.97 -9.05
N LEU A 167 -23.12 -15.65 -9.28
CA LEU A 167 -23.22 -15.08 -10.62
C LEU A 167 -21.88 -15.15 -11.36
N LEU A 168 -20.76 -15.02 -10.64
CA LEU A 168 -19.41 -15.22 -11.19
C LEU A 168 -19.19 -16.69 -11.57
N GLU A 169 -19.57 -17.61 -10.69
CA GLU A 169 -19.49 -19.04 -10.96
C GLU A 169 -20.35 -19.45 -12.17
N ALA A 170 -21.56 -18.89 -12.29
CA ALA A 170 -22.44 -19.12 -13.43
C ALA A 170 -21.83 -18.58 -14.74
N ASP A 171 -21.20 -17.40 -14.72
CA ASP A 171 -20.53 -16.85 -15.91
C ASP A 171 -19.34 -17.71 -16.33
N LYS A 172 -18.53 -18.15 -15.36
CA LYS A 172 -17.40 -19.05 -15.59
C LYS A 172 -17.82 -20.36 -16.20
N LYS A 173 -18.85 -21.01 -15.64
CA LYS A 173 -19.43 -22.24 -16.17
C LYS A 173 -19.88 -22.08 -17.63
N ARG A 174 -20.54 -20.96 -17.95
CA ARG A 174 -20.94 -20.67 -19.33
C ARG A 174 -19.73 -20.45 -20.24
N SER A 175 -18.73 -19.70 -19.80
CA SER A 175 -17.50 -19.46 -20.57
C SER A 175 -16.79 -20.77 -20.90
N ASP A 176 -16.63 -21.65 -19.91
CA ASP A 176 -16.04 -22.97 -20.09
C ASP A 176 -16.83 -23.84 -21.10
N LEU A 177 -18.17 -23.83 -21.01
CA LEU A 177 -19.02 -24.53 -21.97
C LEU A 177 -18.87 -23.99 -23.39
N ARG A 178 -18.72 -22.67 -23.57
CA ARG A 178 -18.45 -22.07 -24.89
C ARG A 178 -17.12 -22.55 -25.46
N LEU A 179 -16.07 -22.59 -24.64
CA LEU A 179 -14.75 -23.06 -25.06
C LEU A 179 -14.80 -24.55 -25.45
N LYS A 180 -15.44 -25.38 -24.62
CA LYS A 180 -15.62 -26.82 -24.91
C LYS A 180 -16.44 -27.04 -26.18
N LEU A 181 -17.53 -26.29 -26.37
CA LEU A 181 -18.37 -26.39 -27.57
C LEU A 181 -17.61 -25.96 -28.84
N ALA A 182 -16.83 -24.88 -28.77
CA ALA A 182 -16.01 -24.42 -29.89
C ALA A 182 -14.99 -25.49 -30.30
N ASP A 183 -14.29 -26.08 -29.33
CA ASP A 183 -13.32 -27.15 -29.55
C ASP A 183 -13.97 -28.44 -30.08
N ALA A 184 -15.11 -28.86 -29.51
CA ALA A 184 -15.89 -30.01 -29.98
C ALA A 184 -16.38 -29.82 -31.42
N ARG A 185 -16.79 -28.59 -31.80
CA ARG A 185 -17.18 -28.25 -33.18
C ARG A 185 -16.00 -28.34 -34.15
N LEU A 186 -14.82 -27.87 -33.75
CA LEU A 186 -13.60 -27.98 -34.56
C LEU A 186 -13.23 -29.45 -34.82
N ARG A 187 -13.38 -30.31 -33.82
CA ARG A 187 -13.08 -31.75 -33.91
C ARG A 187 -14.25 -32.60 -34.44
N LYS A 188 -15.40 -31.99 -34.74
CA LYS A 188 -16.65 -32.67 -35.14
C LYS A 188 -17.05 -33.80 -34.19
N ALA A 189 -16.90 -33.55 -32.88
CA ALA A 189 -17.17 -34.54 -31.85
C ALA A 189 -18.69 -34.84 -31.74
N PRO A 190 -19.08 -36.06 -31.34
CA PRO A 190 -20.49 -36.44 -31.20
C PRO A 190 -21.20 -35.70 -30.05
N GLU A 191 -20.46 -35.19 -29.08
CA GLU A 191 -20.95 -34.46 -27.91
C GLU A 191 -21.37 -33.00 -28.18
N VAL A 192 -21.23 -32.50 -29.42
CA VAL A 192 -21.59 -31.12 -29.80
C VAL A 192 -23.06 -30.81 -29.47
N ALA A 193 -23.98 -31.76 -29.72
CA ALA A 193 -25.40 -31.55 -29.44
C ALA A 193 -25.68 -31.40 -27.93
N GLN A 194 -25.00 -32.20 -27.09
CA GLN A 194 -25.14 -32.14 -25.65
C GLN A 194 -24.55 -30.84 -25.08
N LEU A 195 -23.32 -30.49 -25.47
CA LEU A 195 -22.65 -29.27 -25.03
C LEU A 195 -23.43 -28.00 -25.44
N GLN A 196 -24.11 -28.04 -26.58
CA GLN A 196 -24.96 -26.94 -27.02
C GLN A 196 -26.20 -26.79 -26.13
N ALA A 197 -26.90 -27.89 -25.82
CA ALA A 197 -28.03 -27.86 -24.89
C ALA A 197 -27.62 -27.38 -23.48
N ASP A 198 -26.49 -27.88 -22.98
CA ASP A 198 -25.96 -27.49 -21.66
C ASP A 198 -25.58 -25.99 -21.62
N LEU A 199 -25.02 -25.47 -22.71
CA LEU A 199 -24.71 -24.05 -22.85
C LEU A 199 -25.98 -23.19 -22.86
N GLU A 200 -27.02 -23.59 -23.59
CA GLU A 200 -28.29 -22.86 -23.64
C GLU A 200 -28.97 -22.79 -22.25
N ILE A 201 -28.96 -23.91 -21.51
CA ILE A 201 -29.47 -23.95 -20.13
C ILE A 201 -28.67 -22.99 -19.23
N ALA A 202 -27.33 -23.04 -19.32
CA ALA A 202 -26.46 -22.18 -18.54
C ALA A 202 -26.65 -20.69 -18.88
N GLU A 203 -26.89 -20.36 -20.16
CA GLU A 203 -27.18 -19.00 -20.60
C GLU A 203 -28.48 -18.45 -20.02
N VAL A 204 -29.56 -19.24 -20.08
CA VAL A 204 -30.86 -18.84 -19.52
C VAL A 204 -30.76 -18.68 -18.00
N ALA A 205 -30.12 -19.61 -17.30
CA ALA A 205 -29.92 -19.53 -15.86
C ALA A 205 -29.13 -18.26 -15.47
N PHE A 206 -28.04 -17.98 -16.18
CA PHE A 206 -27.23 -16.79 -15.96
C PHE A 206 -28.02 -15.49 -16.18
N GLN A 207 -28.81 -15.40 -17.25
CA GLN A 207 -29.60 -14.19 -17.51
C GLN A 207 -30.68 -13.97 -16.44
N ASN A 208 -31.33 -15.04 -15.97
CA ASN A 208 -32.30 -14.96 -14.89
C ASN A 208 -31.66 -14.47 -13.59
N MET A 209 -30.49 -15.02 -13.22
CA MET A 209 -29.73 -14.57 -12.04
C MET A 209 -29.31 -13.11 -12.17
N LYS A 210 -28.72 -12.74 -13.31
CA LYS A 210 -28.28 -11.36 -13.57
C LYS A 210 -29.44 -10.35 -13.45
N THR A 211 -30.60 -10.69 -14.00
CA THR A 211 -31.83 -9.88 -13.89
C THR A 211 -32.31 -9.78 -12.45
N GLY A 212 -32.28 -10.89 -11.70
CA GLY A 212 -32.66 -10.91 -10.28
C GLY A 212 -31.80 -10.00 -9.40
N TYR A 213 -30.52 -9.83 -9.75
CA TYR A 213 -29.59 -8.92 -9.07
C TYR A 213 -29.60 -7.48 -9.61
N GLY A 214 -30.46 -7.17 -10.59
CA GLY A 214 -30.54 -5.85 -11.19
C GLY A 214 -29.25 -5.42 -11.91
N LEU A 215 -28.49 -6.39 -12.43
CA LEU A 215 -27.21 -6.19 -13.11
C LEU A 215 -27.36 -6.15 -14.64
#